data_AF-A0A429IKL4-F1
#
_entry.id   AF-A0A429IKL4-F1
#
_cell.length_a   1.000
_cell.length_b   1.000
_cell.length_c   1.000
_cell.angle_alpha   90.00
_cell.angle_beta   90.00
_cell.angle_gamma   90.00
#
_symmetry.space_group_name_H-M   'P 1'
#
loop_
_entity.id
_entity.type
_entity.pdbx_description
1 polymer ?
#
loop_
_entity_poly.entity_id
_entity_poly.type
_entity_poly.pdbx_seq_one_letter_code
_entity_poly.pdbx_strand_id
1 'polypeptide(L)' 'MLGESPGMRVGQLYASRFLASEAQVHRPRIAGIYGTKATGAESIVLSGGTFSASSAVAR' A
#
# COMPACT_ATOMS: atom_id res chain seq x y z
N MET A 1 7.48 -8.64 -7.69
CA MET A 1 8.72 -7.85 -7.88
C MET A 1 8.93 -7.05 -6.63
N LEU A 2 10.08 -7.21 -6.00
CA LEU A 2 10.51 -6.34 -4.91
C LEU A 2 11.24 -5.15 -5.52
N GLY A 3 10.97 -3.94 -5.02
CA GLY A 3 11.58 -2.70 -5.52
C GLY A 3 10.61 -1.81 -6.30
N GLU A 4 11.16 -0.81 -6.98
CA GLU A 4 10.39 0.24 -7.65
C GLU A 4 9.68 -0.27 -8.91
N SER A 5 8.44 0.20 -9.14
CA SER A 5 7.74 -0.10 -10.39
C SER A 5 8.35 0.73 -11.53
N PRO A 6 8.77 0.12 -12.66
CA PRO A 6 9.39 0.84 -13.77
C PRO A 6 8.53 2.00 -14.28
N GLY A 7 9.16 3.17 -14.47
CA GLY A 7 8.49 4.36 -15.00
C GLY A 7 7.62 5.13 -14.00
N MET A 8 7.57 4.69 -12.74
CA MET A 8 6.79 5.37 -11.69
C MET A 8 7.68 6.31 -10.88
N ARG A 9 7.08 7.42 -10.45
CA ARG A 9 7.78 8.48 -9.72
C ARG A 9 7.22 8.59 -8.31
N VAL A 10 8.09 8.81 -7.33
CA VAL A 10 7.67 9.22 -5.98
C VAL A 10 6.81 10.48 -6.10
N GLY A 11 5.67 10.50 -5.41
CA GLY A 11 4.70 11.61 -5.44
C GLY A 11 3.67 11.52 -6.57
N GLN A 12 3.73 10.52 -7.46
CA GLN A 12 2.69 10.30 -8.46
C GLN A 12 1.35 9.94 -7.80
N LEU A 13 0.29 10.61 -8.25
CA LEU A 13 -1.06 10.43 -7.71
C LEU A 13 -1.89 9.52 -8.62
N TYR A 14 -2.72 8.68 -8.01
CA TYR A 14 -3.74 7.90 -8.69
C TYR A 14 -5.09 8.16 -8.04
N ALA A 15 -6.10 8.46 -8.85
CA ALA A 15 -7.44 8.78 -8.35
C ALA A 15 -8.16 7.57 -7.73
N SER A 16 -7.70 6.34 -8.00
CA SER A 16 -8.34 5.13 -7.47
C SER A 16 -7.36 3.97 -7.31
N ARG A 17 -7.75 3.00 -6.47
CA ARG A 17 -7.04 1.72 -6.32
C ARG A 17 -7.04 0.87 -7.58
N PHE A 18 -8.02 1.07 -8.47
CA PHE A 18 -8.02 0.46 -9.79
C PHE A 18 -6.84 1.00 -10.62
N LEU A 19 -6.69 2.33 -10.72
CA LEU A 19 -5.60 2.94 -11.49
C LEU A 19 -4.21 2.60 -10.91
N ALA A 20 -4.07 2.53 -9.59
CA ALA A 20 -2.84 2.10 -8.93
C ALA A 20 -2.51 0.62 -9.20
N SER A 21 -3.54 -0.23 -9.35
CA SER A 21 -3.40 -1.64 -9.73
C SER A 21 -2.98 -1.79 -11.19
N GLU A 22 -3.61 -1.06 -12.11
CA GLU A 22 -3.25 -1.07 -13.54
C GLU A 22 -1.82 -0.54 -13.76
N ALA A 23 -1.39 0.47 -12.98
CA ALA A 23 -0.01 0.97 -12.97
C ALA A 23 1.01 0.05 -12.24
N GLN A 24 0.55 -1.07 -11.69
CA GLN A 24 1.36 -2.08 -11.00
C GLN A 24 2.14 -1.58 -9.76
N VAL A 25 1.85 -0.37 -9.25
CA VAL A 25 2.46 0.14 -8.00
C VAL A 25 1.93 -0.58 -6.77
N HIS A 26 0.67 -1.05 -6.82
CA HIS A 26 0.09 -1.96 -5.84
C HIS A 26 -1.00 -2.81 -6.51
N ARG A 27 -0.65 -4.05 -6.85
CA ARG A 27 -1.48 -4.91 -7.73
C ARG A 27 -2.89 -5.21 -7.18
N PRO A 28 -3.11 -5.43 -5.87
CA PRO A 28 -4.46 -5.67 -5.36
C PRO A 28 -5.35 -4.42 -5.41
N ARG A 29 -6.56 -4.61 -5.94
CA ARG A 29 -7.57 -3.55 -5.98
C ARG A 29 -8.20 -3.26 -4.61
N ILE A 30 -8.24 -4.26 -3.72
CA ILE A 30 -8.90 -4.18 -2.41
C ILE A 30 -7.91 -4.41 -1.25
N ALA A 31 -7.17 -5.52 -1.27
CA ALA A 31 -6.28 -5.87 -0.16
C ALA A 31 -5.26 -4.77 0.15
N GLY A 32 -4.97 -4.53 1.43
CA GLY A 32 -4.01 -3.51 1.85
C GLY A 32 -2.56 -3.92 1.68
N ILE A 33 -2.26 -5.23 1.65
CA ILE A 33 -0.91 -5.78 1.54
C ILE A 33 -0.87 -6.70 0.33
N TYR A 34 0.19 -6.56 -0.48
CA TYR A 34 0.49 -7.44 -1.59
C TYR A 34 1.78 -8.19 -1.33
N GLY A 35 1.76 -9.51 -1.45
CA GLY A 35 2.92 -10.37 -1.22
C GLY A 35 2.51 -11.81 -1.00
N THR A 36 3.50 -12.66 -0.73
CA THR A 36 3.27 -14.06 -0.38
C THR A 36 3.99 -14.40 0.92
N LYS A 37 3.59 -15.49 1.57
CA LYS A 37 4.28 -15.99 2.76
C LYS A 37 5.75 -16.35 2.48
N ALA A 38 6.05 -16.83 1.26
CA ALA A 38 7.39 -17.30 0.90
C ALA A 38 8.35 -16.15 0.56
N THR A 39 7.84 -15.06 -0.01
CA THR A 39 8.67 -13.96 -0.55
C THR A 39 8.57 -12.66 0.24
N GLY A 40 7.61 -12.56 1.16
CA GLY A 40 7.32 -11.34 1.91
C GLY A 40 6.38 -10.38 1.16
N ALA A 41 6.23 -9.18 1.73
CA ALA A 41 5.39 -8.12 1.19
C ALA A 41 6.14 -7.31 0.11
N GLU A 42 5.52 -7.17 -1.05
CA GLU A 42 6.00 -6.35 -2.17
C GLU A 42 5.52 -4.90 -2.09
N SER A 43 4.29 -4.67 -1.61
CA SER A 43 3.75 -3.32 -1.41
C SER A 43 2.63 -3.31 -0.37
N ILE A 44 2.41 -2.15 0.24
CA ILE A 44 1.34 -1.89 1.21
C ILE A 44 0.65 -0.56 0.89
N VAL A 45 -0.63 -0.45 1.21
CA VAL A 45 -1.39 0.81 1.19
C VAL A 45 -1.78 1.20 2.61
N LEU A 46 -1.46 2.43 3.00
CA LEU A 46 -1.84 3.04 4.26
C LEU A 46 -3.14 3.84 4.06
N SER A 47 -4.27 3.30 4.52
CA SER A 47 -5.60 3.93 4.40
C SER A 47 -6.32 4.11 5.74
N GLY A 48 -5.58 4.04 6.86
CA GLY A 48 -6.15 4.25 8.20
C GLY A 48 -7.04 3.11 8.72
N GLY A 49 -7.02 1.93 8.10
CA GLY A 49 -7.87 0.79 8.48
C GLY A 49 -7.48 0.08 9.79
N THR A 50 -6.29 0.35 10.33
CA THR A 50 -5.85 -0.20 11.62
C THR A 50 -5.71 0.93 12.62
N PHE A 51 -6.60 0.94 13.61
CA PHE A 51 -6.55 1.85 14.73
C PHE A 51 -5.88 1.15 15.91
N SER A 52 -4.84 1.76 16.48
CA SER A 52 -4.29 1.36 17.78
C SER A 52 -4.41 2.57 18.71
N ALA A 53 -5.39 2.54 19.61
CA ALA A 53 -5.41 3.45 20.74
C ALA A 53 -4.35 2.98 21.74
N SER A 54 -3.12 3.44 21.55
CA SER A 54 -2.12 3.41 22.60
C SER A 54 -2.24 4.69 23.42
N SER A 55 -2.79 4.52 24.63
CA SER A 55 -2.91 5.46 25.75
C SER A 55 -3.38 6.88 25.45
N ALA A 56 -4.54 7.20 26.04
CA ALA A 56 -4.92 8.54 26.45
C ALA A 56 -3.70 9.36 26.90
N VAL A 57 -3.47 10.50 26.24
CA VAL A 57 -2.83 11.62 26.92
C VAL A 57 -3.85 12.05 27.96
N ALA A 58 -3.67 11.55 29.19
CA ALA A 58 -4.27 12.15 30.37
C ALA A 58 -3.87 13.64 30.34
N ARG A 59 -4.84 14.49 30.03
CA ARG A 59 -4.83 15.90 30.39
C ARG A 59 -5.73 16.07 31.59
#